data_AF-A0A9D6KR17-F1
#
_entry.id   AF-A0A9D6KR17-F1
#
_cell.length_a   1.000
_cell.length_b   1.000
_cell.length_c   1.000
_cell.angle_alpha   90.00
_cell.angle_beta   90.00
_cell.angle_gamma   90.00
#
_symmetry.space_group_name_H-M   'P 1'
#
loop_
_entity.id
_entity.type
_entity.pdbx_description
1 polymer ?
#
loop_
_entity_poly.entity_id
_entity_poly.type
_entity_poly.pdbx_seq_one_letter_code
_entity_poly.pdbx_strand_id
1 'polypeptide(L)'
;MQKIHAYLKTRGEQLDSEIAAATRIPLEDVRVHLSEMSKRGDIIACHTTRFIKGRKIEGMLCRVSGYIPAASPGRKPKATS
;
A
#
# COMPACT_ATOMS: atom_id res chain seq x y z
N MET A 1 -12.46 2.14 8.03
CA MET A 1 -11.65 1.97 6.81
C MET A 1 -10.73 3.14 6.42
N GLN A 2 -10.97 4.40 6.83
CA GLN A 2 -10.07 5.53 6.49
C GLN A 2 -8.60 5.33 6.91
N LYS A 3 -8.35 4.57 7.98
CA LYS A 3 -6.99 4.27 8.48
C LYS A 3 -6.08 3.59 7.45
N ILE A 4 -6.59 2.62 6.67
CA ILE A 4 -5.80 1.92 5.65
C ILE A 4 -5.43 2.89 4.51
N HIS A 5 -6.41 3.68 4.04
CA HIS A 5 -6.17 4.65 2.97
C HIS A 5 -5.18 5.75 3.39
N ALA A 6 -5.33 6.29 4.61
CA ALA A 6 -4.40 7.26 5.17
C ALA A 6 -2.98 6.66 5.32
N TYR A 7 -2.88 5.43 5.82
CA TYR A 7 -1.61 4.73 5.94
C TYR A 7 -0.91 4.57 4.57
N LEU A 8 -1.63 4.08 3.55
CA LEU A 8 -1.09 3.92 2.20
C LEU A 8 -0.68 5.25 1.55
N LYS A 9 -1.41 6.35 1.78
CA LYS A 9 -0.99 7.68 1.28
C LYS A 9 0.33 8.14 1.87
N THR A 10 0.58 7.85 3.15
CA THR A 10 1.81 8.29 3.83
C THR A 10 3.03 7.43 3.53
N ARG A 11 2.84 6.13 3.28
CA ARG A 11 3.94 5.16 3.10
C ARG A 11 4.11 4.65 1.68
N GLY A 12 3.13 4.90 0.81
CA GLY A 12 3.08 4.36 -0.54
C GLY A 12 2.64 2.90 -0.56
N GLU A 13 3.39 2.09 -1.31
CA GLU A 13 3.10 0.67 -1.47
C GLU A 13 3.46 -0.13 -0.21
N GLN A 14 2.56 -1.00 0.24
CA GLN A 14 2.70 -1.80 1.47
C GLN A 14 2.09 -3.19 1.31
N LEU A 15 2.61 -4.17 2.04
CA LEU A 15 2.01 -5.50 2.14
C LEU A 15 0.78 -5.48 3.06
N ASP A 16 -0.18 -6.35 2.77
CA ASP A 16 -1.34 -6.61 3.64
C ASP A 16 -0.94 -6.91 5.09
N SER A 17 0.13 -7.66 5.32
CA SER A 17 0.69 -7.93 6.65
C SER A 17 1.24 -6.69 7.36
N GLU A 18 1.90 -5.78 6.63
CA GLU A 18 2.41 -4.51 7.16
C GLU A 18 1.26 -3.56 7.49
N ILE A 19 0.23 -3.52 6.65
CA ILE A 19 -1.00 -2.75 6.87
C ILE A 19 -1.71 -3.27 8.13
N ALA A 20 -1.85 -4.59 8.28
CA ALA A 20 -2.45 -5.20 9.46
C ALA A 20 -1.70 -4.82 10.74
N ALA A 21 -0.37 -4.96 10.74
CA ALA A 21 0.48 -4.59 11.87
C ALA A 21 0.36 -3.09 12.23
N ALA A 22 0.38 -2.20 11.23
CA ALA A 22 0.34 -0.76 11.46
C ALA A 22 -1.05 -0.25 11.90
N THR A 23 -2.12 -0.85 11.36
CA THR A 23 -3.49 -0.42 11.65
C THR A 23 -4.10 -1.12 12.87
N ARG A 24 -3.43 -2.17 13.38
CA ARG A 24 -3.90 -3.07 14.45
C ARG A 24 -5.25 -3.72 14.11
N ILE A 25 -5.44 -4.05 12.84
CA ILE A 25 -6.60 -4.77 12.32
C ILE A 25 -6.15 -6.21 12.02
N PRO A 26 -6.95 -7.24 12.34
CA PRO A 26 -6.66 -8.61 11.93
C PRO A 26 -6.41 -8.73 10.42
N LEU A 27 -5.49 -9.60 10.02
CA LEU A 27 -5.08 -9.72 8.62
C LEU A 27 -6.25 -10.12 7.71
N GLU A 28 -7.14 -10.97 8.20
CA GLU A 28 -8.35 -11.39 7.47
C GLU A 28 -9.28 -10.21 7.18
N ASP A 29 -9.55 -9.39 8.19
CA ASP A 29 -10.37 -8.17 8.05
C ASP A 29 -9.71 -7.17 7.09
N VAL A 30 -8.38 -7.00 7.19
CA VAL A 30 -7.63 -6.17 6.24
C VAL A 30 -7.80 -6.67 4.81
N ARG A 31 -7.75 -7.99 4.58
CA ARG A 31 -7.92 -8.56 3.23
C ARG A 31 -9.33 -8.35 2.67
N VAL A 32 -10.37 -8.52 3.50
CA VAL A 32 -11.77 -8.23 3.11
C VAL A 32 -11.89 -6.77 2.68
N HIS A 33 -11.39 -5.87 3.53
CA HIS A 33 -11.36 -4.44 3.31
C HIS A 33 -10.60 -4.02 2.04
N LEU A 34 -9.42 -4.57 1.81
CA LEU A 34 -8.62 -4.28 0.61
C LEU A 34 -9.31 -4.82 -0.66
N SER A 35 -9.99 -5.96 -0.59
CA SER A 35 -10.79 -6.48 -1.71
C SER A 35 -11.91 -5.53 -2.10
N GLU A 36 -12.64 -4.98 -1.12
CA GLU A 36 -13.69 -3.98 -1.36
C GLU A 36 -13.13 -2.68 -1.95
N MET A 37 -12.01 -2.19 -1.41
CA MET A 37 -11.34 -0.99 -1.95
C MET A 37 -10.85 -1.20 -3.39
N SER A 38 -10.30 -2.39 -3.70
CA SER A 38 -9.84 -2.73 -5.04
C SER A 38 -11.01 -2.80 -6.02
N LYS A 39 -12.14 -3.40 -5.64
CA LYS A 39 -13.37 -3.43 -6.46
C LYS A 39 -13.90 -2.04 -6.79
N ARG A 40 -13.78 -1.09 -5.87
CA ARG A 40 -14.15 0.33 -6.11
C ARG A 40 -13.13 1.12 -6.92
N GLY A 41 -11.92 0.57 -7.11
CA GLY A 41 -10.81 1.26 -7.79
C GLY A 41 -10.03 2.21 -6.89
N ASP A 42 -10.26 2.23 -5.57
CA ASP A 42 -9.56 3.11 -4.62
C ASP A 42 -8.06 2.76 -4.52
N ILE A 43 -7.74 1.48 -4.69
CA ILE A 43 -6.38 0.94 -4.61
C ILE A 43 -6.09 -0.01 -5.75
N ILE A 44 -4.80 -0.17 -6.04
CA ILE A 44 -4.26 -1.26 -6.84
C ILE A 44 -3.71 -2.29 -5.87
N ALA A 45 -4.12 -3.55 -6.04
CA ALA A 45 -3.71 -4.67 -5.21
C ALA A 45 -3.26 -5.85 -6.09
N CYS A 46 -2.07 -6.40 -5.82
CA CYS A 46 -1.49 -7.51 -6.58
C CYS A 46 -1.05 -8.63 -5.63
N HIS A 47 -1.35 -9.88 -5.99
CA HIS A 47 -0.76 -11.03 -5.32
C HIS A 47 0.75 -11.05 -5.57
N THR A 48 1.54 -11.21 -4.52
CA THR A 48 2.99 -11.21 -4.62
C THR A 48 3.58 -12.35 -3.81
N THR A 49 4.68 -12.88 -4.32
CA THR A 49 5.57 -13.78 -3.58
C THR A 49 6.88 -13.05 -3.37
N ARG A 50 7.28 -12.85 -2.11
CA ARG A 50 8.57 -12.28 -1.73
C ARG A 50 9.42 -13.31 -1.01
N PHE A 51 10.72 -13.26 -1.20
CA PHE A 51 11.67 -14.07 -0.45
C PHE A 51 12.46 -13.17 0.50
N ILE A 52 12.16 -13.23 1.80
CA ILE A 52 12.87 -12.46 2.82
C ILE A 52 13.78 -13.41 3.60
N LYS A 53 15.10 -13.19 3.51
CA LYS A 53 16.12 -14.06 4.13
C LYS A 53 15.93 -15.54 3.74
N GLY A 54 15.65 -15.79 2.45
CA GLY A 54 15.42 -17.13 1.92
C GLY A 54 14.06 -17.75 2.22
N ARG A 55 13.20 -17.09 3.02
CA ARG A 55 11.84 -17.58 3.32
C ARG A 55 10.83 -17.00 2.35
N LYS A 56 10.04 -17.89 1.74
CA LYS A 56 8.91 -17.54 0.88
C LYS A 56 7.79 -16.91 1.71
N ILE A 57 7.31 -15.76 1.28
CA ILE A 57 6.21 -15.01 1.86
C ILE A 57 5.22 -14.71 0.74
N GLU A 58 4.00 -15.17 0.90
CA GLU A 58 2.89 -14.86 0.00
C GLU A 58 1.98 -13.83 0.66
N GLY A 59 1.54 -12.85 -0.13
CA GLY A 59 0.69 -11.78 0.38
C GLY A 59 0.16 -10.91 -0.75
N MET A 60 -0.39 -9.77 -0.36
CA MET A 60 -0.96 -8.81 -1.29
C MET A 60 -0.28 -7.46 -1.14
N LEU A 61 0.26 -6.97 -2.25
CA LEU A 61 0.93 -5.69 -2.32
C LEU A 61 -0.07 -4.62 -2.75
N CYS A 62 -0.21 -3.56 -1.95
CA CYS A 62 -1.28 -2.59 -2.09
C CYS A 62 -0.76 -1.16 -2.16
N ARG A 63 -1.32 -0.34 -3.05
CA ARG A 63 -1.06 1.11 -3.14
C ARG A 63 -2.31 1.88 -3.55
N VAL A 64 -2.38 3.17 -3.23
CA VAL A 64 -3.50 4.03 -3.65
C VAL A 64 -3.50 4.24 -5.16
N SER A 65 -4.66 4.08 -5.80
CA SER A 65 -4.84 4.31 -7.23
C SER A 65 -4.65 5.79 -7.58
N GLY A 66 -3.91 6.07 -8.65
CA GLY A 66 -3.71 7.44 -9.14
C GLY A 66 -2.96 8.39 -8.18
N TYR A 67 -2.42 7.88 -7.07
CA TYR A 67 -1.69 8.71 -6.11
C TYR A 67 -0.24 8.89 -6.54
N ILE A 68 0.14 10.15 -6.79
CA ILE A 68 1.52 10.55 -7.05
C ILE A 68 2.06 11.16 -5.75
N PRO A 69 3.06 10.53 -5.10
CA PRO A 69 3.63 11.08 -3.87
C PRO A 69 4.31 12.42 -4.15
N ALA A 70 4.38 13.26 -3.10
CA ALA A 70 5.13 14.51 -3.17
C ALA A 70 6.60 14.22 -3.54
N ALA A 71 7.22 15.16 -4.24
CA ALA A 71 8.64 15.07 -4.54
C ALA A 71 9.46 14.97 -3.24
N SER A 72 10.44 14.07 -3.22
CA SER A 72 11.34 13.94 -2.08
C SER A 72 12.03 15.28 -1.76
N PRO A 73 12.26 15.60 -0.48
CA PRO A 73 13.04 16.78 -0.09
C PRO A 73 14.40 16.80 -0.80
N GLY A 74 14.83 17.97 -1.29
CA GLY A 74 16.09 18.13 -2.03
C GLY A 74 16.04 17.73 -3.51
N ARG A 75 14.88 17.31 -4.04
CA ARG A 75 14.72 17.11 -5.48
C ARG A 75 14.96 18.43 -6.22
N LYS A 76 15.82 18.41 -7.25
CA LYS A 76 16.05 19.57 -8.12
C LYS A 76 14.71 20.11 -8.66
N PRO A 77 14.52 21.45 -8.72
CA PRO A 77 13.33 22.04 -9.30
C PRO A 77 13.09 21.51 -10.72
N LYS A 78 11.82 21.37 -11.12
CA LYS A 78 11.50 21.17 -12.54
C LYS A 78 11.96 22.41 -13.32
N ALA A 79 12.39 22.23 -14.56
CA ALA A 79 12.66 23.36 -15.43
C ALA A 79 11.41 24.25 -15.50
N THR A 80 11.58 25.53 -15.17
CA THR A 80 10.57 26.56 -15.39
C THR A 80 10.52 26.85 -16.88
N SER A 81 9.41 26.48 -17.53
CA SER A 81 9.05 26.90 -18.88
C SER A 81 8.55 28.33 -18.90
#